data_AF-A0A953PZC1-F1
#
_entry.id   AF-A0A953PZC1-F1
#
_cell.length_a   1.000
_cell.length_b   1.000
_cell.length_c   1.000
_cell.angle_alpha   90.00
_cell.angle_beta   90.00
_cell.angle_gamma   90.00
#
_symmetry.space_group_name_H-M   'P 1'
#
loop_
_entity.id
_entity.type
_entity.pdbx_description
1 polymer ?
#
loop_
_entity_poly.entity_id
_entity_poly.type
_entity_poly.pdbx_seq_one_letter_code
_entity_poly.pdbx_strand_id
1 'polypeptide(L)'
;MKKLLAVLLLLLLGSAPAWAVLGEHVATVASDQKYLRGEVRATVQQGYSVQQITAADQSVVNEYVSPAGMVFGISWRGTVMPNLQLLLGSYYAQFQQAAQSRVRRRGPLVLRTDQLVVESGGHLRSFHGRAYVPSLLPRNVSAEVVR
;
A
#
# COMPACT_ATOMS: atom_id res chain seq x y z
N MET A 1 -46.82 -22.64 -0.81
CA MET A 1 -46.87 -21.46 0.09
C MET A 1 -45.55 -21.36 0.83
N LYS A 2 -44.96 -20.16 0.85
CA LYS A 2 -43.77 -19.70 1.59
C LYS A 2 -42.41 -20.33 1.20
N LYS A 3 -41.71 -19.57 0.35
CA LYS A 3 -40.28 -19.67 0.04
C LYS A 3 -39.46 -19.34 1.30
N LEU A 4 -38.47 -20.15 1.63
CA LEU A 4 -37.36 -19.73 2.50
C LEU A 4 -36.09 -19.77 1.67
N LEU A 5 -35.82 -18.59 1.12
CA LEU A 5 -34.61 -18.21 0.40
C LEU A 5 -33.47 -18.11 1.42
N ALA A 6 -32.72 -19.19 1.63
CA ALA A 6 -31.46 -19.09 2.34
C ALA A 6 -30.41 -18.58 1.36
N VAL A 7 -30.20 -17.26 1.40
CA VAL A 7 -29.09 -16.58 0.73
C VAL A 7 -27.80 -17.09 1.35
N LEU A 8 -27.19 -18.09 0.70
CA LEU A 8 -25.82 -18.48 0.99
C LEU A 8 -24.92 -17.39 0.38
N LEU A 9 -24.63 -16.37 1.19
CA LEU A 9 -23.67 -15.33 0.88
C LEU A 9 -22.32 -16.01 0.64
N LEU A 10 -21.94 -16.18 -0.63
CA LEU A 10 -20.60 -16.59 -1.01
C LEU A 10 -19.62 -15.53 -0.48
N LEU A 11 -19.02 -15.82 0.68
CA LEU A 11 -17.76 -15.23 1.10
C LEU A 11 -16.71 -15.68 0.09
N LEU A 12 -16.50 -14.86 -0.94
CA LEU A 12 -15.31 -14.89 -1.77
C LEU A 12 -14.10 -14.60 -0.86
N LEU A 13 -13.60 -15.64 -0.21
CA LEU A 13 -12.26 -15.69 0.37
C LEU A 13 -11.27 -15.69 -0.80
N GLY A 14 -11.14 -14.55 -1.47
CA GLY A 14 -9.98 -14.29 -2.30
C GLY A 14 -8.80 -14.18 -1.36
N SER A 15 -7.77 -15.02 -1.55
CA SER A 15 -6.46 -14.85 -0.92
C SER A 15 -5.97 -13.45 -1.28
N ALA A 16 -6.22 -12.49 -0.40
CA ALA A 16 -5.66 -11.19 -0.57
C ALA A 16 -4.16 -11.28 -0.28
N PRO A 17 -3.34 -10.59 -1.07
CA PRO A 17 -1.93 -10.42 -0.77
C PRO A 17 -1.77 -9.77 0.61
N ALA A 18 -0.86 -10.26 1.46
CA ALA A 18 -0.68 -9.69 2.81
C ALA A 18 0.06 -8.35 2.82
N TRP A 19 -0.15 -7.51 1.81
CA TRP A 19 0.22 -6.09 1.86
C TRP A 19 -1.03 -5.31 2.21
N ALA A 20 -0.94 -4.42 3.18
CA ALA A 20 -1.97 -3.43 3.36
C ALA A 20 -2.01 -2.49 2.15
N VAL A 21 -3.23 -2.22 1.74
CA VAL A 21 -3.54 -1.38 0.59
C VAL A 21 -3.62 0.06 1.08
N LEU A 22 -3.06 0.98 0.30
CA LEU A 22 -3.10 2.41 0.62
C LEU A 22 -4.55 2.87 0.78
N GLY A 23 -4.86 3.48 1.93
CA GLY A 23 -6.19 3.94 2.28
C GLY A 23 -7.12 2.87 2.85
N GLU A 24 -6.65 1.65 3.08
CA GLU A 24 -7.42 0.60 3.77
C GLU A 24 -7.02 0.46 5.25
N HIS A 25 -7.83 -0.29 6.01
CA HIS A 25 -7.58 -0.55 7.42
C HIS A 25 -6.62 -1.73 7.62
N VAL A 26 -5.65 -1.59 8.54
CA VAL A 26 -4.61 -2.59 8.80
C VAL A 26 -5.15 -3.92 9.33
N ALA A 27 -6.30 -3.90 10.02
CA ALA A 27 -6.89 -5.09 10.64
C ALA A 27 -7.39 -6.13 9.62
N THR A 28 -7.73 -5.71 8.40
CA THR A 28 -8.13 -6.61 7.31
C THR A 28 -6.96 -7.46 6.81
N VAL A 29 -5.72 -7.03 7.10
CA VAL A 29 -4.47 -7.59 6.56
C VAL A 29 -3.78 -8.51 7.57
N ALA A 30 -3.92 -8.23 8.87
CA ALA A 30 -3.35 -9.07 9.94
C ALA A 30 -3.93 -10.50 9.96
N SER A 31 -5.15 -10.70 9.44
CA SER A 31 -5.75 -12.03 9.24
C SER A 31 -4.99 -12.87 8.19
N ASP A 32 -4.33 -12.23 7.23
CA ASP A 32 -3.68 -12.88 6.09
C ASP A 32 -2.19 -13.19 6.34
N GLN A 33 -1.63 -12.65 7.42
CA GLN A 33 -0.27 -12.92 7.89
C GLN A 33 -0.04 -14.43 8.14
N LYS A 34 -1.11 -15.19 8.39
CA LYS A 34 -1.05 -16.65 8.58
C LYS A 34 -0.69 -17.42 7.30
N TYR A 35 -0.81 -16.79 6.13
CA TYR A 35 -0.58 -17.42 4.82
C TYR A 35 0.74 -17.02 4.15
N LEU A 36 1.37 -15.93 4.58
CA LEU A 36 2.61 -15.45 3.99
C LEU A 36 3.80 -15.72 4.91
N ARG A 37 4.76 -16.51 4.41
CA ARG A 37 6.06 -16.80 5.05
C ARG A 37 7.00 -15.58 5.07
N GLY A 38 6.46 -14.37 5.16
CA GLY A 38 7.20 -13.12 5.25
C GLY A 38 7.31 -12.70 6.71
N GLU A 39 8.44 -12.11 7.08
CA GLU A 39 8.58 -11.52 8.41
C GLU A 39 7.89 -10.15 8.43
N VAL A 40 6.87 -10.01 9.28
CA VAL A 40 6.24 -8.72 9.57
C VAL A 40 6.78 -8.18 10.88
N ARG A 41 7.26 -6.93 10.87
CA ARG A 41 7.76 -6.23 12.06
C ARG A 41 7.00 -4.92 12.22
N ALA A 42 6.32 -4.75 13.36
CA ALA A 42 5.63 -3.51 13.69
C ALA A 42 6.50 -2.64 14.61
N THR A 43 6.66 -1.37 14.26
CA THR A 43 7.35 -0.38 15.10
C THR A 43 6.41 0.80 15.35
N VAL A 44 6.19 1.12 16.63
CA VAL A 44 5.39 2.30 17.01
C VAL A 44 6.27 3.54 16.98
N GLN A 45 5.76 4.62 16.41
CA GLN A 45 6.39 5.94 16.35
C GLN A 45 5.44 6.98 16.98
N GLN A 46 5.92 8.20 17.16
CA GLN A 46 5.06 9.27 17.65
C GLN A 46 4.02 9.65 16.59
N GLY A 47 2.76 9.30 16.84
CA GLY A 47 1.62 9.66 15.98
C GLY A 47 1.31 8.70 14.84
N TYR A 48 2.04 7.58 14.70
CA TYR A 48 1.78 6.52 13.72
C TYR A 48 2.52 5.22 14.08
N SER A 49 2.28 4.13 13.37
CA SER A 49 3.11 2.93 13.40
C SER A 49 3.56 2.54 12.00
N VAL A 50 4.66 1.79 11.92
CA VAL A 50 5.18 1.22 10.68
C VAL A 50 5.06 -0.29 10.75
N GLN A 51 4.36 -0.88 9.79
CA GLN A 51 4.41 -2.32 9.55
C GLN A 51 5.34 -2.60 8.39
N GLN A 52 6.47 -3.22 8.68
CA GLN A 52 7.44 -3.62 7.68
C GLN A 52 7.21 -5.08 7.30
N ILE A 53 7.12 -5.34 6.01
CA ILE A 53 6.98 -6.67 5.42
C ILE A 53 8.21 -6.94 4.58
N THR A 54 8.88 -8.05 4.87
CA THR A 54 10.01 -8.53 4.06
C THR A 54 9.59 -9.77 3.30
N ALA A 55 9.60 -9.71 1.98
CA ALA A 55 9.28 -10.83 1.11
C ALA A 55 10.49 -11.77 0.94
N ALA A 56 10.25 -12.96 0.37
CA ALA A 56 11.27 -13.99 0.19
C ALA A 56 12.44 -13.55 -0.73
N ASP A 57 12.19 -12.59 -1.64
CA ASP A 57 13.19 -12.00 -2.52
C ASP A 57 13.94 -10.81 -1.88
N GLN A 58 13.78 -10.62 -0.57
CA GLN A 58 14.33 -9.51 0.22
C GLN A 58 13.81 -8.13 -0.19
N SER A 59 12.75 -8.05 -1.00
CA SER A 59 12.02 -6.80 -1.15
C SER A 59 11.34 -6.43 0.18
N VAL A 60 11.34 -5.15 0.47
CA VAL A 60 10.77 -4.58 1.69
C VAL A 60 9.66 -3.63 1.30
N VAL A 61 8.52 -3.79 1.95
CA VAL A 61 7.39 -2.86 1.90
C VAL A 61 7.15 -2.36 3.33
N ASN A 62 7.07 -1.05 3.52
CA ASN A 62 6.67 -0.44 4.78
C ASN A 62 5.29 0.17 4.61
N GLU A 63 4.42 -0.07 5.57
CA GLU A 63 3.09 0.50 5.65
C GLU A 63 3.02 1.43 6.85
N TYR A 64 2.58 2.66 6.61
CA TYR A 64 2.48 3.72 7.60
C TYR A 64 1.03 3.85 8.04
N VAL A 65 0.79 3.48 9.30
CA VAL A 65 -0.55 3.30 9.84
C VAL A 65 -0.85 4.40 10.85
N SER A 66 -1.95 5.11 10.63
CA SER A 66 -2.43 6.13 11.55
C SER A 66 -2.93 5.50 12.86
N PRO A 67 -3.10 6.28 13.95
CA PRO A 67 -3.71 5.78 15.18
C PRO A 67 -5.15 5.27 14.99
N ALA A 68 -5.82 5.69 13.91
CA ALA A 68 -7.14 5.20 13.51
C ALA A 68 -7.08 3.89 12.72
N GLY A 69 -5.91 3.27 12.57
CA GLY A 69 -5.73 1.99 11.87
C GLY A 69 -5.70 2.09 10.34
N MET A 70 -5.76 3.31 9.78
CA MET A 70 -5.73 3.56 8.34
C MET A 70 -4.30 3.64 7.82
N VAL A 71 -4.01 2.96 6.71
CA VAL A 71 -2.73 3.08 6.00
C VAL A 71 -2.71 4.36 5.19
N PHE A 72 -1.96 5.36 5.65
CA PHE A 72 -1.87 6.66 4.99
C PHE A 72 -0.69 6.77 4.03
N GLY A 73 0.28 5.87 4.16
CA GLY A 73 1.47 5.84 3.32
C GLY A 73 2.06 4.45 3.20
N ILE A 74 2.77 4.22 2.10
CA ILE A 74 3.50 2.99 1.81
C ILE A 74 4.85 3.38 1.20
N SER A 75 5.92 2.68 1.58
CA SER A 75 7.21 2.74 0.87
C SER A 75 7.68 1.35 0.49
N TRP A 76 8.51 1.26 -0.55
CA TRP A 76 9.05 0.01 -1.03
C TRP A 76 10.49 0.14 -1.49
N ARG A 77 11.22 -0.96 -1.39
CA ARG A 77 12.56 -1.13 -1.98
C ARG A 77 12.81 -2.59 -2.32
N GLY A 78 13.52 -2.85 -3.42
CA GLY A 78 13.82 -4.21 -3.82
C GLY A 78 14.49 -4.32 -5.18
N THR A 79 14.81 -5.56 -5.56
CA THR A 79 15.37 -5.86 -6.88
C THR A 79 14.30 -5.92 -7.97
N VAL A 80 13.04 -6.10 -7.58
CA VAL A 80 11.86 -6.13 -8.45
C VAL A 80 10.89 -5.03 -8.00
N MET A 81 10.19 -4.44 -8.97
CA MET A 81 9.13 -3.48 -8.69
C MET A 81 7.92 -4.23 -8.10
N PRO A 82 7.36 -3.79 -6.96
CA PRO A 82 6.17 -4.41 -6.40
C PRO A 82 4.97 -4.20 -7.33
N ASN A 83 3.94 -5.03 -7.16
CA ASN A 83 2.67 -4.84 -7.85
C ASN A 83 2.00 -3.55 -7.33
N LEU A 84 2.11 -2.45 -8.08
CA LEU A 84 1.53 -1.16 -7.69
C LEU A 84 -0.01 -1.16 -7.68
N GLN A 85 -0.65 -2.01 -8.48
CA GLN A 85 -2.12 -2.14 -8.44
C GLN A 85 -2.59 -2.61 -7.07
N LEU A 86 -1.80 -3.49 -6.48
CA LEU A 86 -2.06 -4.09 -5.19
C LEU A 86 -1.78 -3.10 -4.05
N LEU A 87 -0.62 -2.43 -4.08
CA LEU A 87 -0.25 -1.45 -3.06
C LEU A 87 -1.16 -0.21 -3.07
N LEU A 88 -1.52 0.29 -4.26
CA LEU A 88 -2.31 1.52 -4.38
C LEU A 88 -3.82 1.28 -4.30
N GLY A 89 -4.29 0.06 -4.56
CA GLY A 89 -5.71 -0.29 -4.50
C GLY A 89 -6.60 0.64 -5.30
N SER A 90 -7.56 1.27 -4.62
CA SER A 90 -8.51 2.22 -5.21
C SER A 90 -7.84 3.43 -5.87
N TYR A 91 -6.64 3.83 -5.42
CA TYR A 91 -5.85 4.91 -6.01
C TYR A 91 -5.13 4.52 -7.31
N TYR A 92 -5.10 3.23 -7.66
CA TYR A 92 -4.35 2.78 -8.84
C TYR A 92 -4.91 3.35 -10.16
N ALA A 93 -6.22 3.50 -10.28
CA ALA A 93 -6.82 4.07 -11.50
C ALA A 93 -6.36 5.52 -11.74
N GLN A 94 -6.32 6.34 -10.68
CA GLN A 94 -5.81 7.70 -10.73
C GLN A 94 -4.31 7.72 -11.07
N PHE A 95 -3.54 6.82 -10.48
CA PHE A 95 -2.13 6.64 -10.80
C PHE A 95 -1.92 6.34 -12.29
N GLN A 96 -2.68 5.40 -12.87
CA GLN A 96 -2.58 5.05 -14.29
C GLN A 96 -2.94 6.23 -15.20
N GLN A 97 -4.03 6.94 -14.90
CA GLN A 97 -4.47 8.10 -15.67
C GLN A 97 -3.39 9.18 -15.70
N ALA A 98 -2.79 9.48 -14.55
CA ALA A 98 -1.75 10.50 -14.45
C ALA A 98 -0.39 10.03 -14.99
N ALA A 99 -0.10 8.73 -14.97
CA ALA A 99 1.07 8.16 -15.62
C ALA A 99 0.97 8.24 -17.17
N GLN A 100 -0.24 8.08 -17.72
CA GLN A 100 -0.50 8.17 -19.17
C GLN A 100 -0.41 9.59 -19.71
N SER A 101 -0.86 10.59 -18.95
CA SER A 101 -0.78 12.01 -19.34
C SER A 101 0.64 12.59 -19.29
N ARG A 102 1.58 11.87 -18.66
CA ARG A 102 2.98 12.27 -18.59
C ARG A 102 3.66 11.98 -19.93
N VAL A 103 4.20 13.03 -20.57
CA VAL A 103 5.17 12.88 -21.66
C VAL A 103 6.30 11.96 -21.15
N ARG A 104 6.58 10.86 -21.85
CA ARG A 104 7.60 9.87 -21.47
C ARG A 104 8.96 10.53 -21.26
N ARG A 105 9.24 10.99 -20.04
CA ARG A 105 10.53 11.52 -19.62
C ARG A 105 11.36 10.41 -19.00
N ARG A 106 12.63 10.36 -19.35
CA ARG A 106 13.61 9.50 -18.66
C ARG A 106 13.80 10.02 -17.23
N GLY A 107 13.68 9.13 -16.24
CA GLY A 107 13.90 9.46 -14.83
C GLY A 107 12.79 8.93 -13.91
N PRO A 108 12.88 9.23 -12.60
CA PRO A 108 11.88 8.82 -11.62
C PRO A 108 10.47 9.26 -12.01
N LEU A 109 9.51 8.39 -11.73
CA LEU A 109 8.09 8.70 -11.74
C LEU A 109 7.78 9.51 -10.49
N VAL A 110 7.34 10.76 -10.71
CA VAL A 110 6.84 11.62 -9.63
C VAL A 110 5.46 12.06 -10.05
N LEU A 111 4.46 11.61 -9.31
CA LEU A 111 3.07 11.99 -9.42
C LEU A 111 2.69 12.74 -8.15
N ARG A 112 2.17 13.96 -8.31
CA ARG A 112 1.62 14.75 -7.21
C ARG A 112 0.23 15.21 -7.59
N THR A 113 -0.76 14.77 -6.84
CA THR A 113 -2.15 15.23 -6.91
C THR A 113 -2.63 15.50 -5.49
N ASP A 114 -3.78 16.15 -5.34
CA ASP A 114 -4.35 16.43 -4.01
C ASP A 114 -4.75 15.15 -3.26
N GLN A 115 -5.02 14.06 -3.99
CA GLN A 115 -5.49 12.79 -3.43
C GLN A 115 -4.37 11.75 -3.28
N LEU A 116 -3.32 11.85 -4.08
CA LEU A 116 -2.27 10.84 -4.16
C LEU A 116 -0.95 11.47 -4.57
N VAL A 117 0.08 11.19 -3.78
CA VAL A 117 1.47 11.39 -4.16
C VAL A 117 2.13 10.04 -4.36
N VAL A 118 2.80 9.84 -5.49
CA VAL A 118 3.62 8.66 -5.78
C VAL A 118 4.98 9.11 -6.29
N GLU A 119 6.03 8.63 -5.66
CA GLU A 119 7.41 8.81 -6.10
C GLU A 119 8.01 7.42 -6.28
N SER A 120 8.45 7.09 -7.49
CA SER A 120 9.05 5.80 -7.79
C SER A 120 10.23 5.97 -8.71
N GLY A 121 11.34 5.32 -8.39
CA GLY A 121 12.54 5.40 -9.17
C GLY A 121 13.40 4.15 -8.99
N GLY A 122 14.60 4.26 -9.50
CA GLY A 122 15.58 3.18 -9.42
C GLY A 122 16.18 2.82 -10.76
N HIS A 123 17.12 1.89 -10.68
CA HIS A 123 17.76 1.25 -11.81
C HIS A 123 17.40 -0.25 -11.82
N LEU A 124 17.82 -0.95 -12.86
CA LEU A 124 17.62 -2.40 -12.95
C LEU A 124 18.16 -3.06 -11.67
N ARG A 125 17.30 -3.77 -10.92
CA ARG A 125 17.61 -4.43 -9.63
C ARG A 125 17.81 -3.51 -8.41
N SER A 126 17.43 -2.24 -8.51
CA SER A 126 17.43 -1.32 -7.36
C SER A 126 16.24 -0.36 -7.47
N PHE A 127 15.04 -0.92 -7.35
CA PHE A 127 13.80 -0.16 -7.32
C PHE A 127 13.52 0.35 -5.92
N HIS A 128 12.98 1.56 -5.84
CA HIS A 128 12.47 2.12 -4.60
C HIS A 128 11.36 3.12 -4.90
N GLY A 129 10.55 3.41 -3.89
CA GLY A 129 9.54 4.43 -4.00
C GLY A 129 8.67 4.53 -2.77
N ARG A 130 7.72 5.46 -2.86
CA ARG A 130 6.72 5.73 -1.85
C ARG A 130 5.43 6.20 -2.48
N ALA A 131 4.34 5.97 -1.78
CA ALA A 131 3.04 6.54 -2.07
C ALA A 131 2.37 6.96 -0.76
N TYR A 132 1.65 8.07 -0.76
CA TYR A 132 0.85 8.49 0.39
C TYR A 132 -0.35 9.32 -0.04
N VAL A 133 -1.35 9.35 0.83
CA VAL A 133 -2.60 10.10 0.65
C VAL A 133 -2.53 11.31 1.57
N PRO A 134 -2.41 12.54 1.03
CA PRO A 134 -2.25 13.74 1.86
C PRO A 134 -3.37 13.94 2.88
N SER A 135 -4.61 13.61 2.51
CA SER A 135 -5.78 13.74 3.38
C SER A 135 -5.85 12.70 4.51
N LEU A 136 -5.03 11.64 4.46
CA LEU A 136 -4.97 10.61 5.51
C LEU A 136 -3.78 10.79 6.46
N LEU A 137 -2.93 11.80 6.24
CA LEU A 137 -1.81 12.07 7.15
C LEU A 137 -2.34 12.36 8.56
N PRO A 138 -1.81 11.69 9.61
CA PRO A 138 -2.18 11.99 10.98
C PRO A 138 -1.86 13.45 11.34
N ARG A 139 -2.61 14.01 12.30
CA ARG A 139 -2.30 15.35 12.84
C ARG A 139 -0.86 15.37 13.36
N ASN A 140 -0.11 16.40 12.96
CA ASN A 140 1.30 16.62 13.31
C ASN A 140 2.30 15.60 12.72
N VAL A 141 1.90 14.78 11.75
CA VAL A 141 2.82 13.89 11.02
C VAL A 141 3.07 14.48 9.62
N SER A 142 4.34 14.77 9.32
CA SER A 142 4.76 15.21 7.99
C SER A 142 4.78 14.04 7.01
N ALA A 143 4.50 14.29 5.73
CA ALA A 143 4.60 13.27 4.67
C ALA A 143 6.02 12.71 4.50
N GLU A 144 7.03 13.43 4.97
CA GLU A 144 8.45 13.03 4.90
C GLU A 144 8.76 11.75 5.68
N VAL A 145 7.89 11.35 6.62
CA VAL A 145 8.06 10.08 7.35
C VAL A 145 7.96 8.87 6.43
N VAL A 146 7.24 8.97 5.31
CA VAL A 146 7.05 7.90 4.33
C VAL A 146 8.29 7.80 3.43
N ARG A 147 9.11 6.77 3.63
CA ARG A 147 10.43 6.62 3.00
C ARG A 147 10.90 5.17 2.87
#